data_AF-A0A9D2EJF8-F1
#
_entry.id   AF-A0A9D2EJF8-F1
#
_cell.length_a   1.000
_cell.length_b   1.000
_cell.length_c   1.000
_cell.angle_alpha   90.00
_cell.angle_beta   90.00
_cell.angle_gamma   90.00
#
_symmetry.space_group_name_H-M   'P 1'
#
loop_
_entity.id
_entity.type
_entity.pdbx_description
1 polymer ?
#
loop_
_entity_poly.entity_id
_entity_poly.type
_entity_poly.pdbx_seq_one_letter_code
_entity_poly.pdbx_strand_id
1 'polypeptide(L)' 'MDTCKAIQTMIDRAVESATKEVDERAEQQRISMLCDNIRRLMEKLGWSAEEAMDVLCVSESDRKALERELS' A
#
# COMPACT_ATOMS: atom_id res chain seq x y z
N MET A 1 38.42 9.73 -17.52
CA MET A 1 37.88 10.60 -16.44
C MET A 1 36.45 10.13 -16.22
N ASP A 2 36.28 9.01 -15.52
CA ASP A 2 35.01 8.27 -15.45
C ASP A 2 34.50 8.05 -14.01
N THR A 3 35.30 8.44 -13.02
CA THR A 3 34.95 8.36 -11.60
C THR A 3 33.74 9.23 -11.27
N CYS A 4 33.64 10.44 -11.83
CA CYS A 4 32.48 11.31 -11.64
C CYS A 4 31.19 10.71 -12.22
N LYS A 5 31.25 10.04 -13.38
CA LYS A 5 30.10 9.35 -13.98
C LYS A 5 29.66 8.13 -13.17
N ALA A 6 30.63 7.37 -12.65
CA ALA A 6 30.34 6.23 -11.78
C ALA A 6 29.66 6.68 -10.47
N ILE A 7 30.13 7.77 -9.86
CA ILE A 7 29.51 8.36 -8.66
C ILE A 7 28.09 8.84 -8.96
N GLN A 8 27.87 9.56 -10.06
CA GLN A 8 26.52 10.01 -10.43
C GLN A 8 25.55 8.84 -10.61
N THR A 9 25.98 7.78 -11.29
CA THR A 9 25.15 6.58 -11.50
C THR A 9 24.76 5.90 -10.18
N MET A 10 25.66 5.87 -9.19
CA MET A 10 25.35 5.31 -7.87
C MET A 10 24.34 6.17 -7.10
N ILE A 11 24.47 7.50 -7.21
CA ILE A 11 23.54 8.45 -6.59
C ILE A 11 22.15 8.26 -7.20
N ASP A 12 22.04 8.22 -8.53
CA ASP A 12 20.76 8.09 -9.23
C ASP A 12 20.04 6.79 -8.83
N ARG A 13 20.77 5.66 -8.74
CA ARG A 13 20.21 4.38 -8.28
C ARG A 13 19.76 4.39 -6.82
N ALA A 14 20.52 5.04 -5.95
CA ALA A 14 20.16 5.16 -4.54
C ALA A 14 18.90 6.00 -4.37
N VAL A 15 18.76 7.07 -5.15
CA VAL A 15 17.55 7.91 -5.18
C VAL A 15 16.36 7.10 -5.71
N GLU A 16 16.49 6.41 -6.85
CA GLU A 16 15.41 5.56 -7.40
C GLU A 16 14.97 4.46 -6.42
N SER A 17 15.91 3.81 -5.73
CA SER A 17 15.60 2.80 -4.72
C SER A 17 14.86 3.41 -3.54
N ALA A 18 15.32 4.56 -3.04
CA ALA A 18 14.68 5.26 -1.94
C ALA A 18 13.26 5.73 -2.30
N THR A 19 13.04 6.22 -3.54
CA THR A 19 11.71 6.60 -4.01
C THR A 19 10.76 5.39 -4.05
N LYS A 20 11.21 4.25 -4.58
CA LYS A 20 10.40 3.02 -4.60
C LYS A 20 10.04 2.54 -3.19
N GLU A 21 11.00 2.56 -2.26
CA GLU A 21 10.74 2.19 -0.87
C GLU A 21 9.74 3.13 -0.18
N VAL A 22 9.79 4.43 -0.49
CA VAL A 22 8.81 5.39 0.01
C VAL A 22 7.41 5.11 -0.54
N ASP A 23 7.30 4.85 -1.85
CA ASP A 23 6.03 4.51 -2.48
C ASP A 23 5.45 3.20 -1.94
N GLU A 24 6.27 2.17 -1.77
CA GLU A 24 5.86 0.88 -1.18
C GLU A 24 5.37 1.04 0.26
N ARG A 25 6.05 1.86 1.07
CA ARG A 25 5.61 2.12 2.46
C ARG A 25 4.32 2.91 2.50
N ALA A 26 4.16 3.91 1.63
CA ALA A 26 2.92 4.68 1.55
C ALA A 26 1.74 3.76 1.18
N GLU A 27 1.97 2.84 0.25
CA GLU A 27 0.98 1.86 -0.17
C GLU A 27 0.61 0.89 0.96
N GLN A 28 1.60 0.34 1.67
CA GLN A 28 1.36 -0.54 2.83
C GLN A 28 0.57 0.17 3.93
N GLN A 29 0.90 1.44 4.22
CA GLN A 29 0.17 2.24 5.21
C GLN A 29 -1.28 2.46 4.79
N ARG A 30 -1.52 2.76 3.52
CA ARG A 30 -2.86 2.95 2.96
C ARG A 30 -3.70 1.68 3.08
N ILE A 31 -3.15 0.53 2.70
CA ILE A 31 -3.82 -0.77 2.84
C ILE A 31 -4.09 -1.11 4.31
N SER A 32 -3.13 -0.90 5.20
CA SER A 32 -3.31 -1.12 6.65
C SER A 32 -4.44 -0.27 7.22
N MET A 33 -4.52 1.01 6.85
CA MET A 33 -5.61 1.88 7.29
C MET A 33 -6.98 1.43 6.75
N LEU A 34 -7.05 0.95 5.50
CA LEU A 34 -8.27 0.38 4.94
C LEU A 34 -8.70 -0.88 5.70
N CYS A 35 -7.76 -1.80 5.98
CA CYS A 35 -8.03 -2.99 6.81
C CYS A 35 -8.63 -2.63 8.16
N ASP A 36 -8.04 -1.67 8.87
CA ASP A 36 -8.51 -1.27 10.20
C ASP A 36 -9.92 -0.66 10.14
N ASN A 37 -10.20 0.15 9.12
CA ASN A 37 -11.52 0.72 8.91
C ASN A 37 -12.55 -0.36 8.58
N ILE A 38 -12.20 -1.33 7.72
CA ILE A 38 -13.07 -2.46 7.37
C ILE A 38 -13.39 -3.30 8.61
N ARG A 39 -12.37 -3.68 9.40
CA ARG A 39 -12.57 -4.43 10.66
C ARG A 39 -13.49 -3.69 11.61
N ARG A 40 -13.34 -2.37 11.76
CA ARG A 40 -14.24 -1.55 12.59
C ARG A 40 -15.68 -1.55 12.09
N LEU A 41 -15.90 -1.53 10.77
CA LEU A 41 -17.24 -1.62 10.20
C LEU A 41 -17.85 -3.00 10.44
N MET A 42 -17.07 -4.07 10.26
CA MET A 42 -17.48 -5.44 10.55
C MET A 42 -17.87 -5.60 12.03
N GLU A 43 -17.05 -5.12 12.95
CA GLU A 43 -17.28 -5.21 14.40
C GLU A 43 -18.50 -4.39 14.86
N LYS A 44 -18.63 -3.15 14.38
CA LYS A 44 -19.65 -2.21 14.89
C LYS A 44 -21.01 -2.37 14.23
N LEU A 45 -21.02 -2.75 12.95
CA LEU A 45 -22.23 -2.82 12.14
C LEU A 45 -22.61 -4.25 11.77
N GLY A 46 -21.77 -5.23 12.11
CA GLY A 46 -22.00 -6.64 11.78
C GLY A 46 -21.87 -6.93 10.29
N TRP A 47 -21.25 -6.03 9.53
CA TRP A 47 -21.06 -6.20 8.09
C TRP A 47 -20.03 -7.28 7.79
N SER A 48 -20.22 -7.94 6.65
CA SER A 48 -19.18 -8.72 6.01
C SER A 48 -18.05 -7.82 5.50
N ALA A 49 -16.88 -8.41 5.27
CA ALA A 49 -15.76 -7.70 4.66
C ALA A 49 -16.11 -7.15 3.26
N GLU A 50 -16.92 -7.89 2.49
CA GLU A 50 -17.39 -7.48 1.15
C GLU A 50 -18.28 -6.24 1.23
N GLU A 51 -19.29 -6.24 2.12
CA GLU A 51 -20.17 -5.09 2.33
C GLU A 51 -19.39 -3.84 2.79
N ALA A 52 -18.42 -4.01 3.69
CA ALA A 52 -17.57 -2.93 4.15
C ALA A 52 -16.68 -2.37 3.02
N MET A 53 -16.12 -3.23 2.17
CA MET A 53 -15.32 -2.82 1.00
C MET A 53 -16.17 -2.09 -0.06
N ASP A 54 -17.42 -2.51 -0.25
CA ASP A 54 -18.36 -1.86 -1.15
C ASP A 54 -18.72 -0.44 -0.69
N VAL A 55 -19.03 -0.27 0.60
CA VAL A 55 -19.36 1.05 1.17
C VAL A 55 -18.17 2.00 1.12
N LEU A 56 -16.95 1.49 1.32
CA LEU A 56 -15.73 2.28 1.23
C LEU A 56 -15.28 2.52 -0.22
N CYS A 57 -16.03 2.04 -1.22
CA CYS A 57 -15.72 2.16 -2.64
C CYS A 57 -14.29 1.70 -2.97
N VAL A 58 -13.85 0.60 -2.34
CA VAL A 58 -12.49 0.08 -2.51
C VAL A 58 -12.27 -0.36 -3.95
N SER A 59 -11.13 0.01 -4.51
CA SER A 59 -10.72 -0.36 -5.87
C SER A 59 -10.56 -1.88 -6.02
N GLU A 60 -10.77 -2.43 -7.21
CA GLU A 60 -10.58 -3.87 -7.46
C GLU A 60 -9.14 -4.33 -7.19
N SER A 61 -8.15 -3.46 -7.44
CA SER A 61 -6.74 -3.75 -7.15
C SER A 61 -6.51 -3.96 -5.65
N ASP A 62 -7.12 -3.10 -4.82
CA ASP A 62 -6.95 -3.16 -3.37
C ASP A 62 -7.78 -4.28 -2.74
N ARG A 63 -8.95 -4.60 -3.29
CA ARG A 63 -9.80 -5.69 -2.79
C ARG A 63 -9.05 -7.00 -2.70
N LYS A 64 -8.25 -7.35 -3.72
CA LYS A 64 -7.44 -8.58 -3.69
C LYS A 64 -6.40 -8.59 -2.58
N ALA A 65 -5.82 -7.43 -2.26
CA ALA A 65 -4.89 -7.31 -1.15
C ALA A 65 -5.62 -7.44 0.20
N LEU A 66 -6.78 -6.78 0.33
CA LEU A 66 -7.59 -6.77 1.54
C LEU A 66 -8.24 -8.12 1.84
N GLU A 67 -8.69 -8.86 0.82
CA GLU A 67 -9.23 -10.23 0.95
C GLU A 67 -8.21 -11.17 1.61
N ARG A 68 -6.91 -11.01 1.33
CA ARG A 68 -5.86 -11.83 1.96
C ARG A 68 -5.62 -11.44 3.41
N GLU A 69 -5.76 -10.16 3.75
CA GLU A 69 -5.51 -9.61 5.09
C GLU A 69 -6.72 -9.75 6.04
N LEU A 70 -7.91 -9.97 5.48
CA LEU A 70 -9.19 -10.07 6.19
C LEU A 70 -9.79 -11.49 6.20
N SER A 71 -9.18 -12.44 5.46
CA SER A 71 -9.46 -13.88 5.58
C SER A 71 -9.01 -14.44 6.92
#